data_AF-A0A924YXG5-F1
#
_entry.id   AF-A0A924YXG5-F1
#
_cell.length_a   1.000
_cell.length_b   1.000
_cell.length_c   1.000
_cell.angle_alpha   90.00
_cell.angle_beta   90.00
_cell.angle_gamma   90.00
#
_symmetry.space_group_name_H-M   'P 1'
#
loop_
_entity.id
_entity.type
_entity.pdbx_description
1 polymer ?
#
loop_
_entity_poly.entity_id
_entity_poly.type
_entity_poly.pdbx_seq_one_letter_code
_entity_poly.pdbx_strand_id
1 'polypeptide(L)'
;AKDVRAAALGALTKLPLPDAVQMVLKAASGADLELIAERLRASGNPELLDFVLSETDKQLGELFKLNDKKQQATAITRMQHLLRCLDGRDDAGTEAALLKCFKRVGDLAAIKSEPSGADLNEMVASLMAHSSKRACEKLIAAQESLTGPMLSQAFFAARRTLSPAKVFDVFSPSLRAKPDKKSKKNANAFGRSEAIRDGLLSEFQYVSHRFHWGWRFGRMDDREPEKLPELDPRWLDVAVEAEQLEIVLPLARPGHAAANRFLKQQFDALGKKKDYEAHRVLEAMIRVQHPQATAAVVQMIQQVAKTAHAGYVGYWLGRMIPDLPKESAPQFEGLLPTLPEKMVDQLMEYVLALKNKTA
;
A
#
# COMPACT_ATOMS: atom_id res chain seq x y z
N ALA A 1 -11.87 -29.44 15.68
CA ALA A 1 -13.23 -29.47 15.08
C ALA A 1 -13.46 -28.34 14.08
N LYS A 2 -13.14 -27.06 14.40
CA LYS A 2 -13.34 -25.90 13.50
C LYS A 2 -12.71 -26.09 12.11
N ASP A 3 -11.46 -26.56 12.03
CA ASP A 3 -10.74 -26.72 10.76
C ASP A 3 -11.30 -27.85 9.90
N VAL A 4 -11.66 -28.98 10.53
CA VAL A 4 -12.32 -30.10 9.84
C VAL A 4 -13.66 -29.66 9.25
N ARG A 5 -14.43 -28.87 10.01
CA ARG A 5 -15.70 -28.30 9.54
C ARG A 5 -15.48 -27.30 8.40
N ALA A 6 -14.51 -26.39 8.52
CA ALA A 6 -14.17 -25.44 7.46
C ALA A 6 -13.72 -26.15 6.18
N ALA A 7 -12.91 -27.21 6.31
CA ALA A 7 -12.49 -28.04 5.19
C ALA A 7 -13.66 -28.79 4.54
N ALA A 8 -14.54 -29.40 5.34
CA ALA A 8 -15.72 -30.11 4.85
C ALA A 8 -16.68 -29.17 4.12
N LEU A 9 -17.04 -28.04 4.72
CA LEU A 9 -17.89 -27.04 4.07
C LEU A 9 -17.22 -26.47 2.81
N GLY A 10 -15.91 -26.23 2.86
CA GLY A 10 -15.14 -25.80 1.71
C GLY A 10 -15.15 -26.81 0.55
N ALA A 11 -15.14 -28.11 0.84
CA ALA A 11 -15.31 -29.14 -0.18
C ALA A 11 -16.72 -29.09 -0.79
N LEU A 12 -17.76 -28.93 0.04
CA LEU A 12 -19.15 -28.83 -0.42
C LEU A 12 -19.40 -27.65 -1.36
N THR A 13 -18.72 -26.51 -1.17
CA THR A 13 -18.85 -25.34 -2.09
C THR A 13 -18.45 -25.62 -3.55
N LYS A 14 -17.73 -26.72 -3.79
CA LYS A 14 -17.27 -27.13 -5.12
C LYS A 14 -18.18 -28.16 -5.79
N LEU A 15 -19.15 -28.71 -5.07
CA LEU A 15 -20.04 -29.76 -5.58
C LEU A 15 -21.34 -29.13 -6.12
N PRO A 16 -21.73 -29.40 -7.38
CA PRO A 16 -22.97 -28.90 -7.95
C PRO A 16 -24.18 -29.78 -7.57
N LEU A 17 -24.21 -30.31 -6.34
CA LEU A 17 -25.28 -31.18 -5.85
C LEU A 17 -26.27 -30.34 -5.04
N PRO A 18 -27.59 -30.43 -5.28
CA PRO A 18 -28.60 -29.65 -4.55
C PRO A 18 -28.45 -29.75 -3.03
N ASP A 19 -28.26 -30.96 -2.49
CA ASP A 19 -28.07 -31.16 -1.04
C ASP A 19 -26.80 -30.49 -0.50
N ALA A 20 -25.72 -30.48 -1.28
CA ALA A 20 -24.48 -29.80 -0.91
C ALA A 20 -24.68 -28.29 -0.87
N VAL A 21 -25.38 -27.73 -1.86
CA VAL A 21 -25.74 -26.31 -1.90
C VAL A 21 -26.60 -25.93 -0.70
N GLN A 22 -27.65 -26.70 -0.40
CA GLN A 22 -28.52 -26.47 0.76
C GLN A 22 -27.76 -26.52 2.09
N MET A 23 -26.80 -27.45 2.23
CA MET A 23 -25.93 -27.49 3.41
C MET A 23 -25.04 -26.24 3.53
N VAL A 24 -24.48 -25.77 2.42
CA VAL A 24 -23.66 -24.54 2.40
C VAL A 24 -24.52 -23.31 2.72
N LEU A 25 -25.72 -23.19 2.15
CA LEU A 25 -26.66 -22.10 2.43
C LEU A 25 -27.03 -22.05 3.93
N LYS A 26 -27.32 -23.22 4.52
CA LYS A 26 -27.60 -23.34 5.95
C LYS A 26 -26.41 -22.91 6.81
N ALA A 27 -25.19 -23.29 6.42
CA ALA A 27 -23.98 -22.87 7.13
C ALA A 27 -23.73 -21.35 7.00
N ALA A 28 -23.90 -20.79 5.80
CA ALA A 28 -23.73 -19.36 5.51
C ALA A 28 -24.76 -18.47 6.21
N SER A 29 -25.94 -19.02 6.49
CA SER A 29 -26.99 -18.36 7.29
C SER A 29 -26.60 -18.22 8.78
N GLY A 30 -25.63 -19.00 9.26
CA GLY A 30 -25.22 -19.05 10.66
C GLY A 30 -23.83 -18.46 10.93
N ALA A 31 -23.23 -18.90 12.05
CA ALA A 31 -21.89 -18.50 12.48
C ALA A 31 -20.76 -19.07 11.60
N ASP A 32 -21.07 -20.07 10.76
CA ASP A 32 -20.07 -20.71 9.89
C ASP A 32 -19.75 -19.87 8.65
N LEU A 33 -20.48 -18.78 8.39
CA LEU A 33 -20.18 -17.83 7.31
C LEU A 33 -18.71 -17.37 7.31
N GLU A 34 -18.16 -17.03 8.49
CA GLU A 34 -16.75 -16.64 8.64
C GLU A 34 -15.79 -17.71 8.07
N LEU A 35 -16.14 -18.98 8.23
CA LEU A 35 -15.28 -20.12 7.84
C LEU A 35 -15.29 -20.38 6.35
N ILE A 36 -16.37 -19.96 5.67
CA ILE A 36 -16.63 -20.31 4.28
C ILE A 36 -16.65 -19.10 3.35
N ALA A 37 -16.48 -17.87 3.85
CA ALA A 37 -16.56 -16.66 3.03
C ALA A 37 -15.62 -16.69 1.81
N GLU A 38 -14.35 -17.06 1.99
CA GLU A 38 -13.39 -17.20 0.87
C GLU A 38 -13.76 -18.33 -0.10
N ARG A 39 -14.47 -19.36 0.37
CA ARG A 39 -14.93 -20.48 -0.46
C ARG A 39 -16.17 -20.10 -1.27
N LEU A 40 -17.08 -19.33 -0.66
CA LEU A 40 -18.23 -18.73 -1.34
C LEU A 40 -17.78 -17.76 -2.42
N ARG A 41 -16.78 -16.92 -2.11
CA ARG A 41 -16.14 -16.00 -3.06
C ARG A 41 -15.64 -16.72 -4.32
N ALA A 42 -14.90 -17.82 -4.12
CA ALA A 42 -14.34 -18.62 -5.21
C ALA A 42 -15.37 -19.52 -5.91
N SER A 43 -16.62 -19.58 -5.42
CA SER A 43 -17.65 -20.41 -6.01
C SER A 43 -18.24 -19.76 -7.28
N GLY A 44 -18.41 -20.58 -8.31
CA GLY A 44 -19.16 -20.22 -9.52
C GLY A 44 -20.65 -20.54 -9.43
N ASN A 45 -21.15 -21.01 -8.28
CA ASN A 45 -22.54 -21.42 -8.14
C ASN A 45 -23.47 -20.19 -8.01
N PRO A 46 -24.44 -19.98 -8.92
CA PRO A 46 -25.31 -18.81 -8.91
C PRO A 46 -26.27 -18.78 -7.71
N GLU A 47 -26.74 -19.92 -7.21
CA GLU A 47 -27.65 -19.98 -6.05
C GLU A 47 -26.95 -19.48 -4.77
N LEU A 48 -25.66 -19.81 -4.61
CA LEU A 48 -24.85 -19.31 -3.50
C LEU A 48 -24.59 -17.80 -3.62
N LEU A 49 -24.38 -17.28 -4.83
CA LEU A 49 -24.24 -15.85 -5.06
C LEU A 49 -25.53 -15.10 -4.76
N ASP A 50 -26.67 -15.58 -5.27
CA ASP A 50 -27.98 -14.99 -5.04
C ASP A 50 -28.31 -14.92 -3.54
N PHE A 51 -27.96 -15.97 -2.80
CA PHE A 51 -28.05 -15.97 -1.34
C PHE A 51 -27.19 -14.88 -0.71
N VAL A 52 -25.91 -14.77 -1.08
CA VAL A 52 -25.01 -13.73 -0.54
C VAL A 52 -25.55 -12.33 -0.83
N LEU A 53 -26.02 -12.07 -2.05
CA LEU A 53 -26.58 -10.78 -2.45
C LEU A 53 -27.86 -10.46 -1.65
N SER A 54 -28.77 -11.42 -1.53
CA SER A 54 -30.01 -11.27 -0.76
C SER A 54 -29.74 -11.02 0.72
N GLU A 55 -28.85 -11.80 1.33
CA GLU A 55 -28.48 -11.62 2.74
C GLU A 55 -27.71 -10.32 2.98
N THR A 56 -26.89 -9.87 2.03
CA THR A 56 -26.23 -8.55 2.08
C THR A 56 -27.28 -7.43 2.13
N ASP A 57 -28.31 -7.53 1.29
CA ASP A 57 -29.39 -6.55 1.24
C ASP A 57 -30.20 -6.48 2.55
N LYS A 58 -30.59 -7.67 3.03
CA LYS A 58 -31.31 -7.84 4.29
C LYS A 58 -30.49 -7.32 5.47
N GLN A 59 -29.23 -7.74 5.58
CA GLN A 59 -28.35 -7.35 6.68
C GLN A 59 -28.12 -5.83 6.71
N LEU A 60 -27.98 -5.20 5.54
CA LEU A 60 -27.88 -3.74 5.43
C LEU A 60 -29.16 -3.05 5.93
N GLY A 61 -30.34 -3.56 5.56
CA GLY A 61 -31.63 -3.03 6.00
C GLY A 61 -31.87 -3.20 7.51
N GLU A 62 -31.43 -4.31 8.08
CA GLU A 62 -31.54 -4.60 9.52
C GLU A 62 -30.56 -3.76 10.35
N LEU A 63 -29.33 -3.55 9.86
CA LEU A 63 -28.29 -2.81 10.58
C LEU A 63 -28.76 -1.43 11.05
N PHE A 64 -29.49 -0.69 10.22
CA PHE A 64 -30.01 0.65 10.55
C PHE A 64 -31.20 0.66 11.52
N LYS A 65 -31.78 -0.51 11.82
CA LYS A 65 -32.85 -0.66 12.82
C LYS A 65 -32.31 -0.95 14.23
N LEU A 66 -31.02 -1.29 14.32
CA LEU A 66 -30.37 -1.63 15.59
C LEU A 66 -29.91 -0.35 16.29
N ASN A 67 -30.24 -0.23 17.58
CA ASN A 67 -29.78 0.87 18.44
C ASN A 67 -28.73 0.41 19.47
N ASP A 68 -28.62 -0.90 19.71
CA ASP A 68 -27.63 -1.46 20.63
C ASP A 68 -26.27 -1.65 19.93
N LYS A 69 -25.20 -1.17 20.56
CA LYS A 69 -23.84 -1.19 19.99
C LYS A 69 -23.29 -2.61 19.80
N LYS A 70 -23.64 -3.58 20.67
CA LYS A 70 -23.15 -4.97 20.55
C LYS A 70 -23.86 -5.69 19.41
N GLN A 71 -25.16 -5.45 19.25
CA GLN A 71 -25.93 -5.93 18.11
C GLN A 71 -25.42 -5.32 16.80
N GLN A 72 -25.16 -4.00 16.77
CA GLN A 72 -24.55 -3.33 15.61
C GLN A 72 -23.18 -3.92 15.26
N ALA A 73 -22.28 -4.11 16.23
CA ALA A 73 -20.98 -4.74 16.00
C ALA A 73 -21.12 -6.14 15.39
N THR A 74 -22.01 -6.97 15.94
CA THR A 74 -22.28 -8.33 15.43
C THR A 74 -22.81 -8.28 13.99
N ALA A 75 -23.75 -7.37 13.70
CA ALA A 75 -24.31 -7.16 12.38
C ALA A 75 -23.25 -6.66 11.37
N ILE A 76 -22.36 -5.76 11.78
CA ILE A 76 -21.25 -5.26 10.94
C ILE A 76 -20.26 -6.39 10.64
N THR A 77 -19.86 -7.18 11.62
CA THR A 77 -18.97 -8.33 11.39
C THR A 77 -19.60 -9.30 10.39
N ARG A 78 -20.89 -9.62 10.53
CA ARG A 78 -21.61 -10.46 9.56
C ARG A 78 -21.63 -9.82 8.16
N MET A 79 -21.93 -8.52 8.08
CA MET A 79 -21.92 -7.76 6.82
C MET A 79 -20.54 -7.78 6.15
N GLN A 80 -19.46 -7.64 6.92
CA GLN A 80 -18.09 -7.74 6.40
C GLN A 80 -17.84 -9.13 5.80
N HIS A 81 -18.27 -10.22 6.45
CA HIS A 81 -18.11 -11.55 5.87
C HIS A 81 -18.92 -11.76 4.58
N LEU A 82 -20.16 -11.24 4.52
CA LEU A 82 -20.97 -11.27 3.29
C LEU A 82 -20.28 -10.49 2.16
N LEU A 83 -19.80 -9.29 2.45
CA LEU A 83 -19.09 -8.47 1.48
C LEU A 83 -17.76 -9.09 1.02
N ARG A 84 -17.03 -9.83 1.87
CA ARG A 84 -15.83 -10.58 1.45
C ARG A 84 -16.14 -11.65 0.41
N CYS A 85 -17.35 -12.22 0.43
CA CYS A 85 -17.79 -13.16 -0.59
C CYS A 85 -17.90 -12.51 -1.98
N LEU A 86 -17.98 -11.18 -2.06
CA LEU A 86 -18.09 -10.41 -3.30
C LEU A 86 -16.74 -9.88 -3.82
N ASP A 87 -15.64 -10.10 -3.08
CA ASP A 87 -14.33 -9.55 -3.45
C ASP A 87 -13.81 -10.08 -4.80
N GLY A 88 -13.40 -9.16 -5.68
CA GLY A 88 -12.91 -9.45 -7.03
C GLY A 88 -13.99 -9.84 -8.05
N ARG A 89 -15.28 -9.76 -7.71
CA ARG A 89 -16.37 -9.99 -8.66
C ARG A 89 -16.77 -8.69 -9.38
N ASP A 90 -17.12 -8.80 -10.65
CA ASP A 90 -17.52 -7.68 -11.53
C ASP A 90 -18.94 -7.83 -12.10
N ASP A 91 -19.70 -8.82 -11.63
CA ASP A 91 -21.09 -9.03 -12.05
C ASP A 91 -22.03 -7.90 -11.58
N ALA A 92 -23.13 -7.73 -12.32
CA ALA A 92 -24.07 -6.62 -12.10
C ALA A 92 -24.75 -6.66 -10.71
N GLY A 93 -24.94 -7.87 -10.14
CA GLY A 93 -25.52 -8.04 -8.81
C GLY A 93 -24.57 -7.52 -7.73
N THR A 94 -23.30 -7.92 -7.81
CA THR A 94 -22.23 -7.42 -6.94
C THR A 94 -22.08 -5.91 -7.04
N GLU A 95 -22.00 -5.36 -8.27
CA GLU A 95 -21.93 -3.91 -8.49
C GLU A 95 -23.10 -3.19 -7.81
N ALA A 96 -24.34 -3.68 -8.01
CA ALA A 96 -25.52 -3.06 -7.43
C ALA A 96 -25.51 -3.09 -5.90
N ALA A 97 -25.09 -4.20 -5.29
CA ALA A 97 -24.97 -4.33 -3.83
C ALA A 97 -23.93 -3.34 -3.26
N LEU A 98 -22.74 -3.28 -3.85
CA LEU A 98 -21.67 -2.36 -3.43
C LEU A 98 -22.11 -0.89 -3.56
N LEU A 99 -22.73 -0.52 -4.68
CA LEU A 99 -23.25 0.82 -4.89
C LEU A 99 -24.39 1.16 -3.91
N LYS A 100 -25.22 0.18 -3.52
CA LYS A 100 -26.26 0.37 -2.50
C LYS A 100 -25.64 0.66 -1.14
N CYS A 101 -24.61 -0.07 -0.73
CA CYS A 101 -23.87 0.21 0.50
C CYS A 101 -23.20 1.60 0.45
N PHE A 102 -22.53 1.93 -0.66
CA PHE A 102 -21.81 3.19 -0.82
C PHE A 102 -22.72 4.43 -0.78
N LYS A 103 -23.95 4.33 -1.29
CA LYS A 103 -24.96 5.40 -1.15
C LYS A 103 -25.30 5.71 0.31
N ARG A 104 -24.99 4.83 1.25
CA ARG A 104 -25.27 4.96 2.69
C ARG A 104 -24.02 5.30 3.50
N VAL A 105 -22.93 5.78 2.88
CA VAL A 105 -21.66 6.09 3.58
C VAL A 105 -21.86 7.01 4.79
N GLY A 106 -22.69 8.05 4.67
CA GLY A 106 -22.99 8.96 5.78
C GLY A 106 -23.71 8.28 6.95
N ASP A 107 -24.72 7.45 6.65
CA ASP A 107 -25.48 6.72 7.66
C ASP A 107 -24.63 5.65 8.35
N LEU A 108 -23.79 4.95 7.58
CA LEU A 108 -22.82 3.99 8.11
C LEU A 108 -21.81 4.68 9.03
N ALA A 109 -21.28 5.85 8.64
CA ALA A 109 -20.34 6.61 9.47
C ALA A 109 -20.94 7.06 10.82
N ALA A 110 -22.27 7.13 10.95
CA ALA A 110 -22.95 7.44 12.20
C ALA A 110 -22.93 6.26 13.22
N ILE A 111 -22.67 5.02 12.77
CA ILE A 111 -22.64 3.83 13.62
C ILE A 111 -21.30 3.75 14.37
N LYS A 112 -21.34 3.86 15.71
CA LYS A 112 -20.16 3.94 16.60
C LYS A 112 -19.91 2.66 17.42
N SER A 113 -20.24 1.49 16.87
CA SER A 113 -19.87 0.19 17.42
C SER A 113 -18.41 -0.17 17.11
N GLU A 114 -17.94 -1.32 17.57
CA GLU A 114 -16.62 -1.88 17.27
C GLU A 114 -16.76 -3.36 16.86
N PRO A 115 -16.57 -3.74 15.58
CA PRO A 115 -16.25 -2.87 14.45
C PRO A 115 -17.33 -1.81 14.18
N SER A 116 -16.91 -0.68 13.62
CA SER A 116 -17.73 0.50 13.36
C SER A 116 -18.26 0.53 11.92
N GLY A 117 -19.21 1.43 11.64
CA GLY A 117 -19.65 1.64 10.26
C GLY A 117 -18.61 2.36 9.39
N ALA A 118 -17.59 2.99 9.99
CA ALA A 118 -16.44 3.50 9.25
C ALA A 118 -15.59 2.34 8.69
N ASP A 119 -15.35 1.29 9.47
CA ASP A 119 -14.64 0.08 9.01
C ASP A 119 -15.39 -0.59 7.85
N LEU A 120 -16.73 -0.60 7.92
CA LEU A 120 -17.56 -1.10 6.84
C LEU A 120 -17.48 -0.23 5.58
N ASN A 121 -17.47 1.11 5.72
CA ASN A 121 -17.29 2.03 4.60
C ASN A 121 -15.94 1.85 3.90
N GLU A 122 -14.86 1.69 4.67
CA GLU A 122 -13.53 1.42 4.13
C GLU A 122 -13.50 0.11 3.35
N MET A 123 -14.13 -0.94 3.89
CA MET A 123 -14.26 -2.21 3.21
C MET A 123 -15.05 -2.09 1.89
N VAL A 124 -16.19 -1.40 1.90
CA VAL A 124 -16.99 -1.17 0.68
C VAL A 124 -16.18 -0.41 -0.37
N ALA A 125 -15.47 0.65 0.02
CA ALA A 125 -14.61 1.41 -0.89
C ALA A 125 -13.50 0.52 -1.49
N SER A 126 -12.88 -0.34 -0.69
CA SER A 126 -11.87 -1.30 -1.15
C SER A 126 -12.45 -2.28 -2.17
N LEU A 127 -13.61 -2.88 -1.89
CA LEU A 127 -14.26 -3.79 -2.83
C LEU A 127 -14.66 -3.10 -4.12
N MET A 128 -15.20 -1.89 -4.05
CA MET A 128 -15.52 -1.09 -5.24
C MET A 128 -14.30 -0.80 -6.10
N ALA A 129 -13.15 -0.52 -5.48
CA ALA A 129 -11.90 -0.26 -6.18
C ALA A 129 -11.36 -1.48 -6.94
N HIS A 130 -11.79 -2.70 -6.58
CA HIS A 130 -11.41 -3.97 -7.19
C HIS A 130 -12.52 -4.59 -8.06
N SER A 131 -13.70 -3.96 -8.15
CA SER A 131 -14.87 -4.48 -8.85
C SER A 131 -15.00 -3.88 -10.27
N SER A 132 -16.24 -3.75 -10.76
CA SER A 132 -16.56 -3.27 -12.10
C SER A 132 -16.09 -1.83 -12.34
N LYS A 133 -15.93 -1.49 -13.63
CA LYS A 133 -15.57 -0.13 -14.06
C LYS A 133 -16.52 0.95 -13.50
N ARG A 134 -17.82 0.68 -13.47
CA ARG A 134 -18.82 1.63 -12.98
C ARG A 134 -18.77 1.81 -11.46
N ALA A 135 -18.44 0.76 -10.69
CA ALA A 135 -18.18 0.90 -9.26
C ALA A 135 -16.95 1.80 -9.03
N CYS A 136 -15.85 1.56 -9.74
CA CYS A 136 -14.66 2.41 -9.72
C CYS A 136 -14.99 3.87 -10.06
N GLU A 137 -15.68 4.14 -11.17
CA GLU A 137 -16.07 5.49 -11.59
C GLU A 137 -16.90 6.22 -10.53
N LYS A 138 -17.81 5.51 -9.84
CA LYS A 138 -18.61 6.10 -8.76
C LYS A 138 -17.76 6.42 -7.54
N LEU A 139 -16.79 5.58 -7.18
CA LEU A 139 -15.86 5.85 -6.09
C LEU A 139 -14.96 7.06 -6.41
N ILE A 140 -14.44 7.13 -7.64
CA ILE A 140 -13.60 8.24 -8.11
C ILE A 140 -14.37 9.55 -8.13
N ALA A 141 -15.61 9.55 -8.64
CA ALA A 141 -16.45 10.74 -8.69
C ALA A 141 -16.75 11.31 -7.29
N ALA A 142 -16.71 10.48 -6.25
CA ALA A 142 -16.93 10.89 -4.86
C ALA A 142 -15.68 11.45 -4.17
N GLN A 143 -14.51 11.45 -4.81
CA GLN A 143 -13.21 11.70 -4.17
C GLN A 143 -13.14 12.95 -3.30
N GLU A 144 -13.84 14.04 -3.65
CA GLU A 144 -13.82 15.29 -2.86
C GLU A 144 -14.41 15.12 -1.46
N SER A 145 -15.37 14.22 -1.32
CA SER A 145 -16.06 13.90 -0.07
C SER A 145 -15.34 12.82 0.75
N LEU A 146 -14.43 12.07 0.13
CA LEU A 146 -13.73 10.96 0.77
C LEU A 146 -12.50 11.45 1.56
N THR A 147 -12.18 10.72 2.61
CA THR A 147 -10.99 10.94 3.45
C THR A 147 -10.36 9.59 3.82
N GLY A 148 -9.12 9.64 4.32
CA GLY A 148 -8.43 8.46 4.86
C GLY A 148 -8.36 7.29 3.87
N PRO A 149 -8.52 6.04 4.35
CA PRO A 149 -8.40 4.86 3.51
C PRO A 149 -9.35 4.85 2.30
N MET A 150 -10.57 5.39 2.42
CA MET A 150 -11.52 5.44 1.30
C MET A 150 -10.99 6.31 0.14
N LEU A 151 -10.30 7.42 0.43
CA LEU A 151 -9.69 8.24 -0.62
C LEU A 151 -8.52 7.52 -1.29
N SER A 152 -7.73 6.75 -0.53
CA SER A 152 -6.69 5.88 -1.09
C SER A 152 -7.28 4.82 -2.03
N GLN A 153 -8.42 4.21 -1.66
CA GLN A 153 -9.13 3.28 -2.54
C GLN A 153 -9.66 3.96 -3.81
N ALA A 154 -10.15 5.20 -3.71
CA ALA A 154 -10.55 5.98 -4.89
C ALA A 154 -9.37 6.27 -5.82
N PHE A 155 -8.19 6.58 -5.26
CA PHE A 155 -6.96 6.77 -6.03
C PHE A 155 -6.53 5.47 -6.73
N PHE A 156 -6.58 4.33 -6.04
CA PHE A 156 -6.31 3.02 -6.62
C PHE A 156 -7.26 2.69 -7.77
N ALA A 157 -8.58 2.88 -7.57
CA ALA A 157 -9.58 2.72 -8.61
C ALA A 157 -9.31 3.62 -9.83
N ALA A 158 -8.87 4.85 -9.60
CA ALA A 158 -8.50 5.78 -10.66
C ALA A 158 -7.30 5.29 -11.47
N ARG A 159 -6.25 4.77 -10.81
CA ARG A 159 -5.09 4.19 -11.50
C ARG A 159 -5.47 3.00 -12.39
N ARG A 160 -6.45 2.20 -11.98
CA ARG A 160 -6.94 1.06 -12.78
C ARG A 160 -7.75 1.45 -14.00
N THR A 161 -8.48 2.56 -13.93
CA THR A 161 -9.54 2.88 -14.90
C THR A 161 -9.32 4.13 -15.74
N LEU A 162 -8.44 5.03 -15.30
CA LEU A 162 -8.13 6.29 -15.97
C LEU A 162 -6.70 6.29 -16.52
N SER A 163 -6.42 7.19 -17.46
CA SER A 163 -5.04 7.42 -17.91
C SER A 163 -4.21 8.06 -16.79
N PRO A 164 -2.88 7.84 -16.77
CA PRO A 164 -2.00 8.44 -15.76
C PRO A 164 -2.17 9.96 -15.63
N ALA A 165 -2.31 10.64 -16.77
CA ALA A 165 -2.53 12.09 -16.81
C ALA A 165 -3.82 12.51 -16.13
N LYS A 166 -4.92 11.77 -16.34
CA LYS A 166 -6.19 12.07 -15.70
C LYS A 166 -6.18 11.78 -14.21
N VAL A 167 -5.49 10.71 -13.78
CA VAL A 167 -5.27 10.42 -12.35
C VAL A 167 -4.54 11.58 -11.68
N PHE A 168 -3.47 12.08 -12.31
CA PHE A 168 -2.74 13.24 -11.82
C PHE A 168 -3.64 14.47 -11.70
N ASP A 169 -4.41 14.80 -12.73
CA ASP A 169 -5.26 15.99 -12.72
C ASP A 169 -6.32 15.93 -11.61
N VAL A 170 -6.85 14.74 -11.32
CA VAL A 170 -7.88 14.55 -10.28
C VAL A 170 -7.29 14.56 -8.86
N PHE A 171 -6.15 13.91 -8.64
CA PHE A 171 -5.67 13.63 -7.28
C PHE A 171 -4.48 14.49 -6.83
N SER A 172 -3.67 15.03 -7.74
CA SER A 172 -2.51 15.86 -7.38
C SER A 172 -2.84 17.10 -6.53
N PRO A 173 -4.02 17.76 -6.63
CA PRO A 173 -4.35 18.88 -5.74
C PRO A 173 -4.33 18.49 -4.26
N SER A 174 -4.67 17.23 -3.93
CA SER A 174 -4.68 16.74 -2.54
C SER A 174 -3.28 16.56 -1.95
N LEU A 175 -2.23 16.51 -2.78
CA LEU A 175 -0.85 16.32 -2.35
C LEU A 175 -0.16 17.64 -1.96
N ARG A 176 -0.72 18.80 -2.31
CA ARG A 176 -0.06 20.11 -2.10
C ARG A 176 -0.02 20.56 -0.64
N ALA A 177 -0.68 19.86 0.28
CA ALA A 177 -0.62 20.17 1.69
C ALA A 177 0.75 19.76 2.27
N LYS A 178 1.48 20.73 2.85
CA LYS A 178 2.76 20.44 3.50
C LYS A 178 2.56 19.60 4.78
N PRO A 179 3.37 18.54 5.01
CA PRO A 179 3.18 17.61 6.12
C PRO A 179 3.44 18.24 7.50
N ASP A 180 4.39 19.18 7.62
CA ASP A 180 4.91 19.62 8.93
C ASP A 180 4.02 20.57 9.74
N LYS A 181 2.78 20.82 9.28
CA LYS A 181 1.89 21.81 9.91
C LYS A 181 0.49 21.28 10.12
N LYS A 182 0.33 20.06 10.65
CA LYS A 182 -1.01 19.59 11.05
C LYS A 182 -1.57 20.53 12.13
N SER A 183 -2.63 21.23 11.77
CA SER A 183 -3.41 22.12 12.62
C SER A 183 -4.88 21.73 12.49
N LYS A 184 -5.71 22.19 13.45
CA LYS A 184 -7.15 21.97 13.36
C LYS A 184 -7.76 22.55 12.08
N LYS A 185 -7.19 23.64 11.54
CA LYS A 185 -7.69 24.33 10.33
C LYS A 185 -7.38 23.59 9.02
N ASN A 186 -6.33 22.76 8.97
CA ASN A 186 -5.93 22.02 7.78
C ASN A 186 -5.94 20.48 7.96
N ALA A 187 -6.57 19.98 9.02
CA ALA A 187 -6.63 18.54 9.30
C ALA A 187 -7.21 17.72 8.13
N ASN A 188 -8.22 18.27 7.43
CA ASN A 188 -8.79 17.62 6.24
C ASN A 188 -7.78 17.56 5.08
N ALA A 189 -7.17 18.69 4.73
CA ALA A 189 -6.17 18.74 3.65
C ALA A 189 -4.97 17.83 3.94
N PHE A 190 -4.51 17.81 5.20
CA PHE A 190 -3.46 16.90 5.65
C PHE A 190 -3.90 15.43 5.49
N GLY A 191 -5.06 15.03 6.03
CA GLY A 191 -5.55 13.66 5.92
C GLY A 191 -5.77 13.19 4.47
N ARG A 192 -6.13 14.11 3.58
CA ARG A 192 -6.22 13.83 2.14
C ARG A 192 -4.84 13.65 1.51
N SER A 193 -3.86 14.47 1.86
CA SER A 193 -2.48 14.31 1.40
C SER A 193 -1.88 12.97 1.86
N GLU A 194 -2.11 12.59 3.12
CA GLU A 194 -1.68 11.30 3.66
C GLU A 194 -2.28 10.14 2.86
N ALA A 195 -3.58 10.17 2.57
CA ALA A 195 -4.24 9.12 1.80
C ALA A 195 -3.67 8.95 0.37
N ILE A 196 -3.34 10.06 -0.30
CA ILE A 196 -2.71 10.01 -1.63
C ILE A 196 -1.26 9.55 -1.53
N ARG A 197 -0.51 9.99 -0.52
CA ARG A 197 0.84 9.50 -0.25
C ARG A 197 0.81 7.98 -0.04
N ASP A 198 -0.07 7.49 0.82
CA ASP A 198 -0.18 6.05 1.09
C ASP A 198 -0.54 5.28 -0.18
N GLY A 199 -1.44 5.82 -1.02
CA GLY A 199 -1.75 5.25 -2.34
C GLY A 199 -0.55 5.20 -3.28
N LEU A 200 0.24 6.28 -3.36
CA LEU A 200 1.47 6.34 -4.18
C LEU A 200 2.55 5.39 -3.67
N LEU A 201 2.67 5.24 -2.34
CA LEU A 201 3.69 4.41 -1.70
C LEU A 201 3.30 2.94 -1.62
N SER A 202 2.01 2.60 -1.74
CA SER A 202 1.51 1.24 -1.57
C SER A 202 2.21 0.22 -2.48
N GLU A 203 2.53 0.56 -3.73
CA GLU A 203 3.27 -0.32 -4.65
C GLU A 203 4.71 -0.56 -4.20
N PHE A 204 5.40 0.49 -3.75
CA PHE A 204 6.79 0.42 -3.29
C PHE A 204 6.89 -0.30 -1.93
N GLN A 205 5.92 -0.05 -1.06
CA GLN A 205 5.80 -0.70 0.24
C GLN A 205 5.40 -2.16 0.09
N TYR A 206 4.54 -2.54 -0.88
CA TYR A 206 4.13 -3.92 -1.07
C TYR A 206 5.31 -4.83 -1.42
N VAL A 207 6.21 -4.37 -2.31
CA VAL A 207 7.46 -5.09 -2.60
C VAL A 207 8.28 -5.25 -1.32
N SER A 208 8.49 -4.16 -0.58
CA SER A 208 9.30 -4.17 0.65
C SER A 208 8.69 -5.02 1.79
N HIS A 209 7.37 -4.96 1.98
CA HIS A 209 6.62 -5.71 3.00
C HIS A 209 6.49 -7.19 2.66
N ARG A 210 6.33 -7.57 1.38
CA ARG A 210 6.29 -8.99 0.98
C ARG A 210 7.60 -9.69 1.33
N PHE A 211 8.73 -9.03 1.10
CA PHE A 211 10.04 -9.57 1.46
C PHE A 211 10.28 -9.59 2.98
N HIS A 212 9.85 -8.56 3.72
CA HIS A 212 10.18 -8.45 5.15
C HIS A 212 9.17 -9.11 6.11
N TRP A 213 7.88 -9.12 5.77
CA TRP A 213 6.79 -9.58 6.65
C TRP A 213 6.06 -10.83 6.15
N GLY A 214 5.97 -11.04 4.84
CA GLY A 214 5.38 -12.25 4.26
C GLY A 214 6.13 -13.52 4.69
N TRP A 215 7.45 -13.43 4.84
CA TRP A 215 8.30 -14.51 5.35
C TRP A 215 8.09 -14.81 6.85
N ARG A 216 7.68 -13.81 7.64
CA ARG A 216 7.60 -13.92 9.11
C ARG A 216 6.25 -14.41 9.62
N PHE A 217 5.17 -14.19 8.86
CA PHE A 217 3.80 -14.49 9.32
C PHE A 217 3.04 -15.54 8.51
N GLY A 218 3.66 -16.14 7.47
CA GLY A 218 3.09 -17.32 6.78
C GLY A 218 1.73 -17.11 6.11
N ARG A 219 1.25 -15.87 6.02
CA ARG A 219 0.08 -15.47 5.22
C ARG A 219 0.58 -14.66 4.05
N MET A 220 1.23 -15.32 3.10
CA MET A 220 1.32 -14.74 1.77
C MET A 220 -0.07 -14.86 1.17
N ASP A 221 -0.71 -13.73 0.88
CA ASP A 221 -1.76 -13.74 -0.12
C ASP A 221 -1.06 -14.14 -1.42
N ASP A 222 -1.38 -15.32 -1.95
CA ASP A 222 -0.77 -15.85 -3.16
C ASP A 222 -1.14 -15.04 -4.41
N ARG A 223 -2.05 -14.06 -4.27
CA ARG A 223 -2.39 -13.13 -5.35
C ARG A 223 -1.16 -12.32 -5.72
N GLU A 224 -0.75 -12.46 -6.98
CA GLU A 224 0.18 -11.51 -7.57
C GLU A 224 -0.42 -10.12 -7.48
N PRO A 225 0.31 -9.12 -6.98
CA PRO A 225 -0.18 -7.76 -6.93
C PRO A 225 -0.56 -7.33 -8.35
N GLU A 226 -1.76 -6.78 -8.49
CA GLU A 226 -2.21 -6.23 -9.77
C GLU A 226 -1.21 -5.17 -10.22
N LYS A 227 -0.65 -5.34 -11.42
CA LYS A 227 0.27 -4.37 -12.01
C LYS A 227 -0.53 -3.15 -12.46
N LEU A 228 -0.48 -2.05 -11.71
CA LEU A 228 -1.13 -0.81 -12.13
C LEU A 228 -0.32 -0.12 -13.24
N PRO A 229 -0.97 0.76 -14.03
CA PRO A 229 -0.27 1.64 -14.97
C PRO A 229 0.77 2.52 -14.28
N GLU A 230 1.81 2.89 -15.04
CA GLU A 230 2.82 3.85 -14.58
C GLU A 230 2.19 5.19 -14.16
N LEU A 231 2.82 5.84 -13.19
CA LEU A 231 2.38 7.16 -12.73
C LEU A 231 2.75 8.25 -13.74
N ASP A 232 1.93 9.31 -13.79
CA ASP A 232 2.27 10.49 -14.58
C ASP A 232 3.59 11.13 -14.09
N PRO A 233 4.53 11.46 -14.99
CA PRO A 233 5.81 12.05 -14.63
C PRO A 233 5.74 13.32 -13.76
N ARG A 234 4.62 14.07 -13.80
CA ARG A 234 4.38 15.30 -13.04
C ARG A 234 4.20 15.07 -11.53
N TRP A 235 3.93 13.84 -11.08
CA TRP A 235 3.85 13.52 -9.65
C TRP A 235 5.14 13.85 -8.90
N LEU A 236 6.30 13.66 -9.55
CA LEU A 236 7.60 13.99 -8.98
C LEU A 236 7.75 15.50 -8.74
N ASP A 237 7.32 16.34 -9.69
CA ASP A 237 7.41 17.80 -9.57
C ASP A 237 6.59 18.31 -8.38
N VAL A 238 5.34 17.82 -8.25
CA VAL A 238 4.45 18.20 -7.13
C VAL A 238 5.03 17.71 -5.80
N ALA A 239 5.59 16.50 -5.75
CA ALA A 239 6.22 15.98 -4.53
C ALA A 239 7.45 16.80 -4.11
N VAL A 240 8.27 17.25 -5.07
CA VAL A 240 9.42 18.13 -4.81
C VAL A 240 8.94 19.50 -4.32
N GLU A 241 7.96 20.12 -4.98
CA GLU A 241 7.38 21.41 -4.58
C GLU A 241 6.78 21.34 -3.17
N ALA A 242 6.11 20.24 -2.84
CA ALA A 242 5.52 19.99 -1.52
C ALA A 242 6.53 19.50 -0.47
N GLU A 243 7.82 19.38 -0.83
CA GLU A 243 8.90 18.89 0.04
C GLU A 243 8.64 17.48 0.62
N GLN A 244 7.90 16.63 -0.10
CA GLN A 244 7.50 15.30 0.37
C GLN A 244 8.55 14.24 0.05
N LEU A 245 9.61 14.18 0.88
CA LEU A 245 10.74 13.29 0.68
C LEU A 245 10.34 11.83 0.44
N GLU A 246 9.39 11.29 1.20
CA GLU A 246 8.98 9.89 1.08
C GLU A 246 8.46 9.51 -0.31
N ILE A 247 7.88 10.47 -1.04
CA ILE A 247 7.38 10.30 -2.41
C ILE A 247 8.47 10.60 -3.43
N VAL A 248 9.31 11.61 -3.18
CA VAL A 248 10.44 11.93 -4.07
C VAL A 248 11.38 10.74 -4.17
N LEU A 249 11.69 10.06 -3.07
CA LEU A 249 12.61 8.92 -3.03
C LEU A 249 12.29 7.82 -4.07
N PRO A 250 11.06 7.26 -4.13
CA PRO A 250 10.70 6.26 -5.13
C PRO A 250 10.45 6.85 -6.54
N LEU A 251 9.96 8.09 -6.65
CA LEU A 251 9.61 8.68 -7.95
C LEU A 251 10.78 9.35 -8.68
N ALA A 252 11.88 9.64 -7.99
CA ALA A 252 13.03 10.32 -8.59
C ALA A 252 13.55 9.52 -9.81
N ARG A 253 13.99 10.24 -10.85
CA ARG A 253 14.48 9.66 -12.10
C ARG A 253 15.74 10.39 -12.59
N PRO A 254 16.62 9.72 -13.36
CA PRO A 254 17.81 10.36 -13.93
C PRO A 254 17.50 11.65 -14.69
N GLY A 255 18.40 12.62 -14.61
CA GLY A 255 18.30 13.90 -15.32
C GLY A 255 17.29 14.92 -14.74
N HIS A 256 16.54 14.57 -13.68
CA HIS A 256 15.53 15.47 -13.13
C HIS A 256 16.12 16.54 -12.19
N ALA A 257 16.43 17.72 -12.71
CA ALA A 257 17.16 18.77 -12.00
C ALA A 257 16.55 19.18 -10.64
N ALA A 258 15.22 19.32 -10.53
CA ALA A 258 14.57 19.72 -9.28
C ALA A 258 14.69 18.65 -8.18
N ALA A 259 14.40 17.39 -8.51
CA ALA A 259 14.58 16.25 -7.62
C ALA A 259 16.05 16.06 -7.19
N ASN A 260 17.01 16.22 -8.11
CA ASN A 260 18.44 16.15 -7.77
C ASN A 260 18.83 17.21 -6.72
N ARG A 261 18.46 18.47 -6.95
CA ARG A 261 18.70 19.54 -5.96
C ARG A 261 18.04 19.22 -4.62
N PHE A 262 16.80 18.75 -4.65
CA PHE A 262 16.07 18.39 -3.45
C PHE A 262 16.74 17.25 -2.68
N LEU A 263 17.12 16.16 -3.34
CA LEU A 263 17.83 15.03 -2.70
C LEU A 263 19.15 15.47 -2.07
N LYS A 264 19.93 16.34 -2.74
CA LYS A 264 21.16 16.90 -2.15
C LYS A 264 20.88 17.73 -0.91
N GLN A 265 19.87 18.61 -0.96
CA GLN A 265 19.48 19.43 0.19
C GLN A 265 19.06 18.55 1.38
N GLN A 266 18.29 17.49 1.12
CA GLN A 266 17.88 16.53 2.15
C GLN A 266 19.08 15.78 2.72
N PHE A 267 20.01 15.32 1.88
CA PHE A 267 21.26 14.71 2.33
C PHE A 267 22.07 15.64 3.24
N ASP A 268 22.24 16.91 2.85
CA ASP A 268 22.98 17.89 3.64
C ASP A 268 22.31 18.21 4.97
N ALA A 269 20.98 18.27 4.99
CA ALA A 269 20.20 18.58 6.18
C ALA A 269 20.22 17.46 7.23
N LEU A 270 20.43 16.20 6.83
CA LEU A 270 20.46 15.05 7.74
C LEU A 270 21.64 15.11 8.72
N GLY A 271 22.73 15.79 8.34
CA GLY A 271 23.91 15.97 9.19
C GLY A 271 24.45 14.64 9.72
N LYS A 272 24.77 14.58 11.02
CA LYS A 272 25.31 13.39 11.70
C LYS A 272 24.26 12.52 12.40
N LYS A 273 22.95 12.83 12.28
CA LYS A 273 21.95 12.42 13.28
C LYS A 273 21.02 11.28 12.88
N LYS A 274 20.99 10.83 11.62
CA LYS A 274 20.01 9.82 11.17
C LYS A 274 20.51 8.91 10.05
N ASP A 275 21.00 7.74 10.43
CA ASP A 275 21.59 6.77 9.49
C ASP A 275 20.56 6.20 8.50
N TYR A 276 19.32 5.93 8.93
CA TYR A 276 18.31 5.28 8.08
C TYR A 276 17.73 6.20 7.00
N GLU A 277 17.41 7.46 7.33
CA GLU A 277 16.94 8.43 6.34
C GLU A 277 18.05 8.76 5.33
N ALA A 278 19.30 8.91 5.80
CA ALA A 278 20.46 9.15 4.93
C ALA A 278 20.67 8.00 3.94
N HIS A 279 20.50 6.76 4.41
CA HIS A 279 20.56 5.58 3.56
C HIS A 279 19.54 5.66 2.41
N ARG A 280 18.26 5.91 2.69
CA ARG A 280 17.23 5.99 1.65
C ARG A 280 17.49 7.12 0.65
N VAL A 281 17.98 8.28 1.12
CA VAL A 281 18.37 9.40 0.24
C VAL A 281 19.55 9.01 -0.65
N LEU A 282 20.58 8.35 -0.10
CA LEU A 282 21.72 7.87 -0.88
C LEU A 282 21.32 6.84 -1.92
N GLU A 283 20.48 5.85 -1.57
CA GLU A 283 19.93 4.88 -2.53
C GLU A 283 19.22 5.59 -3.69
N ALA A 284 18.37 6.58 -3.38
CA ALA A 284 17.70 7.36 -4.41
C ALA A 284 18.70 8.15 -5.26
N MET A 285 19.71 8.79 -4.66
CA MET A 285 20.76 9.53 -5.38
C MET A 285 21.55 8.61 -6.32
N ILE A 286 21.90 7.40 -5.89
CA ILE A 286 22.61 6.42 -6.73
C ILE A 286 21.72 5.96 -7.88
N ARG A 287 20.46 5.58 -7.58
CA ARG A 287 19.48 5.11 -8.56
C ARG A 287 19.22 6.12 -9.67
N VAL A 288 19.21 7.42 -9.34
CA VAL A 288 19.03 8.50 -10.33
C VAL A 288 20.34 9.01 -10.94
N GLN A 289 21.45 8.35 -10.66
CA GLN A 289 22.79 8.74 -11.13
C GLN A 289 23.11 10.20 -10.79
N HIS A 290 22.81 10.59 -9.55
CA HIS A 290 23.05 11.94 -9.07
C HIS A 290 24.57 12.26 -9.18
N PRO A 291 24.97 13.43 -9.73
CA PRO A 291 26.39 13.75 -9.93
C PRO A 291 27.25 13.74 -8.66
N GLN A 292 26.62 13.88 -7.50
CA GLN A 292 27.27 13.87 -6.18
C GLN A 292 27.03 12.58 -5.38
N ALA A 293 26.45 11.54 -5.98
CA ALA A 293 26.16 10.28 -5.28
C ALA A 293 27.44 9.67 -4.69
N THR A 294 28.50 9.52 -5.49
CA THR A 294 29.78 8.96 -5.03
C THR A 294 30.37 9.74 -3.86
N ALA A 295 30.46 11.06 -3.99
CA ALA A 295 30.99 11.92 -2.93
C ALA A 295 30.14 11.84 -1.64
N ALA A 296 28.81 11.74 -1.78
CA ALA A 296 27.90 11.59 -0.65
C ALA A 296 28.07 10.24 0.07
N VAL A 297 28.26 9.14 -0.66
CA VAL A 297 28.57 7.82 -0.07
C VAL A 297 29.92 7.85 0.67
N VAL A 298 30.98 8.40 0.05
CA VAL A 298 32.30 8.55 0.67
C VAL A 298 32.21 9.37 1.96
N GLN A 299 31.50 10.51 1.92
CA GLN A 299 31.27 11.36 3.08
C GLN A 299 30.57 10.59 4.20
N MET A 300 29.53 9.80 3.89
CA MET A 300 28.80 9.03 4.90
C MET A 300 29.68 7.93 5.52
N ILE A 301 30.46 7.22 4.71
CA ILE A 301 31.44 6.22 5.20
C ILE A 301 32.43 6.86 6.17
N GLN A 302 33.02 8.01 5.81
CA GLN A 302 33.96 8.74 6.65
C GLN A 302 33.34 9.24 7.97
N GLN A 303 32.06 9.62 7.95
CA GLN A 303 31.34 10.05 9.14
C GLN A 303 31.09 8.86 10.08
N VAL A 304 30.59 7.75 9.53
CA VAL A 304 30.21 6.57 10.31
C VAL A 304 31.44 5.82 10.84
N ALA A 305 32.57 5.86 10.12
CA ALA A 305 33.85 5.32 10.58
C ALA A 305 34.30 5.87 11.95
N LYS A 306 33.78 7.04 12.36
CA LYS A 306 34.08 7.69 13.65
C LYS A 306 33.13 7.26 14.78
N THR A 307 32.17 6.38 14.50
CA THR A 307 31.15 5.95 15.46
C THR A 307 31.42 4.54 15.98
N ALA A 308 30.88 4.20 17.16
CA ALA A 308 30.96 2.84 17.72
C ALA A 308 30.29 1.77 16.85
N HIS A 309 29.42 2.18 15.90
CA HIS A 309 28.68 1.30 15.01
C HIS A 309 29.26 1.22 13.59
N ALA A 310 30.50 1.68 13.39
CA ALA A 310 31.17 1.71 12.08
C ALA A 310 31.03 0.40 11.29
N GLY A 311 31.20 -0.75 11.95
CA GLY A 311 31.09 -2.05 11.28
C GLY A 311 29.66 -2.48 10.95
N TYR A 312 28.63 -2.05 11.69
CA TYR A 312 27.26 -2.42 11.33
C TYR A 312 26.76 -1.59 10.15
N VAL A 313 27.04 -0.28 10.17
CA VAL A 313 26.59 0.62 9.11
C VAL A 313 27.47 0.51 7.87
N GLY A 314 28.76 0.18 8.02
CA GLY A 314 29.67 -0.13 6.92
C GLY A 314 29.16 -1.24 6.01
N TYR A 315 28.54 -2.29 6.58
CA TYR A 315 27.88 -3.34 5.82
C TYR A 315 26.74 -2.82 4.93
N TRP A 316 25.88 -1.93 5.45
CA TRP A 316 24.77 -1.35 4.69
C TRP A 316 25.26 -0.40 3.61
N LEU A 317 26.23 0.47 3.94
CA LEU A 317 26.82 1.41 2.98
C LEU A 317 27.60 0.69 1.88
N GLY A 318 28.30 -0.40 2.22
CA GLY A 318 29.04 -1.21 1.27
C GLY A 318 28.17 -1.75 0.14
N ARG A 319 26.95 -2.19 0.44
CA ARG A 319 26.00 -2.74 -0.55
C ARG A 319 25.63 -1.79 -1.67
N MET A 320 25.74 -0.48 -1.46
CA MET A 320 25.49 0.55 -2.47
C MET A 320 26.69 0.82 -3.38
N ILE A 321 27.91 0.47 -2.97
CA ILE A 321 29.14 0.76 -3.73
C ILE A 321 29.11 0.14 -5.14
N PRO A 322 28.68 -1.13 -5.34
CA PRO A 322 28.63 -1.73 -6.67
C PRO A 322 27.65 -1.04 -7.63
N ASP A 323 26.65 -0.33 -7.12
CA ASP A 323 25.64 0.36 -7.93
C ASP A 323 26.14 1.70 -8.50
N LEU A 324 27.26 2.22 -7.98
CA LEU A 324 27.87 3.44 -8.47
C LEU A 324 28.51 3.27 -9.87
N PRO A 325 28.83 4.38 -10.56
CA PRO A 325 29.62 4.35 -11.79
C PRO A 325 31.02 3.76 -11.54
N LYS A 326 31.52 2.95 -12.48
CA LYS A 326 32.80 2.24 -12.35
C LYS A 326 33.98 3.20 -12.11
N GLU A 327 33.90 4.40 -12.67
CA GLU A 327 34.87 5.49 -12.54
C GLU A 327 35.03 5.97 -11.09
N SER A 328 34.11 5.58 -10.21
CA SER A 328 34.17 5.86 -8.77
C SER A 328 35.14 4.96 -8.01
N ALA A 329 35.57 3.82 -8.58
CA ALA A 329 36.40 2.83 -7.88
C ALA A 329 37.69 3.42 -7.26
N PRO A 330 38.46 4.30 -7.94
CA PRO A 330 39.66 4.90 -7.35
C PRO A 330 39.40 5.73 -6.09
N GLN A 331 38.20 6.35 -5.98
CA GLN A 331 37.84 7.13 -4.79
C GLN A 331 37.66 6.22 -3.56
N PHE A 332 37.09 5.03 -3.75
CA PHE A 332 36.94 4.05 -2.68
C PHE A 332 38.27 3.35 -2.35
N GLU A 333 39.08 2.99 -3.35
CA GLU A 333 40.42 2.44 -3.13
C GLU A 333 41.29 3.38 -2.28
N GLY A 334 41.24 4.69 -2.58
CA GLY A 334 41.94 5.71 -1.79
C GLY A 334 41.34 5.95 -0.40
N LEU A 335 40.07 5.62 -0.20
CA LEU A 335 39.39 5.77 1.08
C LEU A 335 39.74 4.65 2.07
N LEU A 336 39.85 3.41 1.59
CA LEU A 336 40.03 2.22 2.45
C LEU A 336 41.16 2.36 3.49
N PRO A 337 42.38 2.84 3.17
CA PRO A 337 43.47 2.96 4.16
C PRO A 337 43.19 3.94 5.30
N THR A 338 42.15 4.78 5.17
CA THR A 338 41.77 5.77 6.19
C THR A 338 40.72 5.25 7.19
N LEU A 339 40.18 4.05 6.94
CA LEU A 339 39.08 3.49 7.71
C LEU A 339 39.58 2.49 8.77
N PRO A 340 38.81 2.24 9.84
CA PRO A 340 39.09 1.16 10.79
C PRO A 340 39.14 -0.20 10.09
N GLU A 341 40.07 -1.07 10.50
CA GLU A 341 40.31 -2.40 9.90
C GLU A 341 39.02 -3.20 9.68
N LYS A 342 38.17 -3.30 10.70
CA LYS A 342 36.87 -3.99 10.59
C LYS A 342 35.96 -3.46 9.49
N MET A 343 36.01 -2.15 9.20
CA MET A 343 35.22 -1.55 8.14
C MET A 343 35.88 -1.77 6.77
N VAL A 344 37.21 -1.78 6.71
CA VAL A 344 37.96 -2.15 5.50
C VAL A 344 37.59 -3.56 5.05
N ASP A 345 37.63 -4.54 5.96
CA ASP A 345 37.29 -5.94 5.67
C ASP A 345 35.89 -6.06 5.05
N GLN A 346 34.92 -5.30 5.56
CA GLN A 346 33.55 -5.33 5.07
C GLN A 346 33.36 -4.62 3.73
N LEU A 347 34.09 -3.54 3.49
CA LEU A 347 33.94 -2.74 2.27
C LEU A 347 34.74 -3.32 1.10
N MET A 348 35.82 -4.06 1.37
CA MET A 348 36.73 -4.58 0.36
C MET A 348 36.01 -5.35 -0.74
N GLU A 349 35.12 -6.27 -0.38
CA GLU A 349 34.37 -7.09 -1.35
C GLU A 349 33.51 -6.23 -2.29
N TYR A 350 32.86 -5.20 -1.75
CA TYR A 350 32.01 -4.30 -2.54
C TYR A 350 32.83 -3.38 -3.46
N VAL A 351 34.00 -2.92 -3.00
CA VAL A 351 34.92 -2.13 -3.84
C VAL A 351 35.47 -2.97 -4.99
N LEU A 352 35.85 -4.24 -4.72
CA LEU A 352 36.25 -5.18 -5.76
C LEU A 352 35.12 -5.45 -6.76
N ALA A 353 33.88 -5.60 -6.29
CA ALA A 353 32.72 -5.76 -7.16
C ALA A 353 32.50 -4.53 -8.07
N LEU A 354 32.62 -3.31 -7.54
CA LEU A 354 32.54 -2.08 -8.35
C LEU A 354 33.64 -2.02 -9.41
N LYS A 355 34.88 -2.37 -9.05
CA LYS A 355 36.02 -2.38 -9.98
C LYS A 355 35.85 -3.38 -11.13
N ASN A 356 35.29 -4.55 -10.82
CA ASN A 356 35.07 -5.64 -11.77
C ASN A 356 33.78 -5.49 -12.59
N LYS A 357 32.98 -4.45 -12.34
CA LYS A 357 31.77 -4.14 -13.12
C LYS A 357 32.11 -4.03 -14.60
N THR A 358 31.39 -4.77 -15.44
CA THR A 358 31.45 -4.61 -16.90
C THR A 358 30.82 -3.28 -17.27
N ALA A 359 31.45 -2.55 -18.20
CA ALA A 359 30.99 -1.24 -18.66
C ALA A 359 29.63 -1.32 -19.33
#